data_AF-A0A1H3TGQ4-F1
#
_entry.id   AF-A0A1H3TGQ4-F1
#
_cell.length_a   1.000
_cell.length_b   1.000
_cell.length_c   1.000
_cell.angle_alpha   90.00
_cell.angle_beta   90.00
_cell.angle_gamma   90.00
#
_symmetry.space_group_name_H-M   'P 1'
#
loop_
_entity.id
_entity.type
_entity.pdbx_description
1 polymer ?
#
loop_
_entity_poly.entity_id
_entity_poly.type
_entity_poly.pdbx_seq_one_letter_code
_entity_poly.pdbx_strand_id
1 'polypeptide(L)'
;MIAGLKAYAWQALALLLAALLAWQSIGRLAAERDAAQTRAELAGEREAAATAARQASERYRNLEDKHRDDLRNIDTQARQDLARFAADADAARAAAGRLRGDLADYITAHRAAAQARAAAGQCAPDTAALDLLAELQRRADERAGELARIADDARGRGNACERAYDAGTAMIHAAQ
;
A
#
# COMPACT_ATOMS: atom_id res chain seq x y z
N MET A 1 -82.65 38.90 49.48
CA MET A 1 -81.34 39.44 49.05
C MET A 1 -80.16 38.47 49.27
N ILE A 2 -80.22 37.48 50.16
CA ILE A 2 -79.10 36.55 50.45
C ILE A 2 -78.93 35.46 49.37
N ALA A 3 -80.02 35.02 48.71
CA ALA A 3 -79.97 33.98 47.68
C ALA A 3 -79.27 34.41 46.37
N GLY A 4 -79.40 35.69 45.98
CA GLY A 4 -78.74 36.23 44.78
C GLY A 4 -77.22 36.33 44.92
N LEU A 5 -76.72 36.75 46.10
CA LEU A 5 -75.29 36.83 46.40
C LEU A 5 -74.60 35.45 46.34
N LYS A 6 -75.29 34.39 46.78
CA LYS A 6 -74.77 33.02 46.72
C LYS A 6 -74.68 32.48 45.28
N ALA A 7 -75.62 32.86 44.42
CA ALA A 7 -75.59 32.51 43.00
C ALA A 7 -74.44 33.19 42.24
N TYR A 8 -74.21 34.49 42.49
CA TYR A 8 -73.06 35.21 41.90
C TYR A 8 -71.71 34.69 42.40
N ALA A 9 -71.61 34.30 43.67
CA ALA A 9 -70.38 33.70 44.22
C ALA A 9 -70.02 32.37 43.54
N TRP A 10 -71.01 31.52 43.24
CA TRP A 10 -70.78 30.25 42.56
C TRP A 10 -70.40 30.44 41.08
N GLN A 11 -71.01 31.40 40.39
CA GLN A 11 -70.63 31.78 39.03
C GLN A 11 -69.19 32.32 38.96
N ALA A 12 -68.79 33.18 39.90
CA ALA A 12 -67.42 33.69 39.98
C ALA A 12 -66.40 32.56 40.24
N LEU A 13 -66.72 31.62 41.13
CA LEU A 13 -65.88 30.45 41.39
C LEU A 13 -65.72 29.57 40.13
N ALA A 14 -66.81 29.32 39.41
CA ALA A 14 -66.79 28.54 38.17
C ALA A 14 -65.96 29.20 37.07
N LEU A 15 -66.06 30.53 36.92
CA LEU A 15 -65.23 31.29 35.97
C LEU A 15 -63.75 31.26 36.34
N LEU A 16 -63.42 31.36 37.63
CA LEU A 16 -62.05 31.30 38.11
C LEU A 16 -61.43 29.91 37.88
N LEU A 17 -62.20 28.84 38.14
CA LEU A 17 -61.82 27.47 37.81
C LEU A 17 -61.62 27.28 36.29
N ALA A 18 -62.53 27.80 35.46
CA ALA A 18 -62.40 27.73 34.01
C ALA A 18 -61.15 28.47 33.50
N ALA A 19 -60.85 29.64 34.08
CA ALA A 19 -59.64 30.40 33.77
C ALA A 19 -58.36 29.66 34.18
N LEU A 20 -58.35 29.01 35.36
CA LEU A 20 -57.23 28.18 35.82
C LEU A 20 -56.99 26.97 34.91
N LEU A 21 -58.06 26.26 34.53
CA LEU A 21 -57.98 25.12 33.62
C LEU A 21 -57.51 25.55 32.23
N ALA A 22 -58.01 26.68 31.72
CA ALA A 22 -57.56 27.23 30.44
C ALA A 22 -56.08 27.62 30.48
N TRP A 23 -55.63 28.27 31.55
CA TRP A 23 -54.22 28.60 31.77
C TRP A 23 -53.35 27.34 31.80
N GLN A 24 -53.77 26.31 32.54
CA GLN A 24 -53.08 25.04 32.63
C GLN A 24 -53.01 24.33 31.26
N SER A 25 -54.10 24.33 30.48
CA SER A 25 -54.13 23.70 29.17
C SER A 25 -53.22 24.42 28.17
N ILE A 26 -53.16 25.75 28.22
CA ILE A 26 -52.25 26.55 27.38
C ILE A 26 -50.79 26.23 27.73
N GLY A 27 -50.47 26.18 29.03
CA GLY A 27 -49.12 25.82 29.50
C GLY A 27 -48.69 24.42 29.08
N ARG A 28 -49.58 23.43 29.14
CA ARG A 28 -49.29 22.06 28.66
C ARG A 28 -49.05 22.00 27.16
N LEU A 29 -49.90 22.66 26.37
CA LEU A 29 -49.76 22.68 24.91
C LEU A 29 -48.46 23.37 24.49
N ALA A 30 -48.07 24.45 25.18
CA ALA A 30 -46.77 25.10 24.96
C ALA A 30 -45.61 24.14 25.27
N ALA A 31 -45.64 23.47 26.43
CA ALA A 31 -44.61 22.51 26.82
C ALA A 31 -44.52 21.31 25.87
N GLU A 32 -45.65 20.82 25.35
CA GLU A 32 -45.67 19.73 24.35
C GLU A 32 -45.07 20.16 23.01
N ARG A 33 -45.34 21.39 22.57
CA ARG A 33 -44.74 21.96 21.35
C ARG A 33 -43.24 22.14 21.50
N ASP A 34 -42.80 22.73 22.61
CA ASP A 34 -41.38 22.90 22.90
C ASP A 34 -40.68 21.54 22.96
N ALA A 35 -41.27 20.56 23.65
CA ALA A 35 -40.72 19.21 23.69
C ALA A 35 -40.70 18.52 22.31
N ALA A 36 -41.70 18.75 21.46
CA ALA A 36 -41.71 18.23 20.09
C ALA A 36 -40.63 18.89 19.24
N GLN A 37 -40.44 20.20 19.36
CA GLN A 37 -39.41 20.95 18.66
C GLN A 37 -38.01 20.51 19.09
N THR A 38 -37.73 20.43 20.39
CA THR A 38 -36.43 19.95 20.90
C THR A 38 -36.14 18.50 20.45
N ARG A 39 -37.15 17.62 20.42
CA ARG A 39 -36.98 16.26 19.90
C ARG A 39 -36.66 16.25 18.41
N ALA A 40 -37.30 17.11 17.62
CA ALA A 40 -37.04 17.23 16.19
C ALA A 40 -35.63 17.77 15.91
N GLU A 41 -35.21 18.80 16.65
CA GLU A 41 -33.86 19.35 16.59
C GLU A 41 -32.81 18.29 16.94
N LEU A 42 -32.99 17.59 18.08
CA LEU A 42 -32.09 16.50 18.49
C LEU A 42 -32.07 15.34 17.50
N ALA A 43 -33.20 15.00 16.88
CA ALA A 43 -33.26 13.99 15.83
C ALA A 43 -32.47 14.43 14.59
N GLY A 44 -32.62 15.68 14.16
CA GLY A 44 -31.86 16.26 13.05
C GLY A 44 -30.35 16.29 13.32
N GLU A 45 -29.94 16.69 14.53
CA GLU A 45 -28.54 16.65 14.95
C GLU A 45 -27.97 15.23 14.95
N ARG A 46 -28.73 14.25 15.45
CA ARG A 46 -28.34 12.83 15.43
C ARG A 46 -28.21 12.28 14.02
N GLU A 47 -29.11 12.65 13.11
CA GLU A 47 -29.06 12.23 11.71
C GLU A 47 -27.86 12.87 10.99
N ALA A 48 -27.60 14.16 11.21
CA ALA A 48 -26.44 14.85 10.68
C ALA A 48 -25.13 14.22 11.19
N ALA A 49 -25.05 13.93 12.49
CA ALA A 49 -23.89 13.25 13.08
C ALA A 49 -23.71 11.83 12.54
N ALA A 50 -24.80 11.06 12.41
CA ALA A 50 -24.75 9.71 11.84
C ALA A 50 -24.31 9.72 10.37
N THR A 51 -24.79 10.69 9.58
CA THR A 51 -24.42 10.86 8.17
C THR A 51 -22.95 11.24 8.04
N ALA A 52 -22.47 12.19 8.84
CA ALA A 52 -21.05 12.59 8.86
C ALA A 52 -20.15 11.42 9.27
N ALA A 53 -20.53 10.63 10.28
CA ALA A 53 -19.80 9.44 10.70
C ALA A 53 -19.76 8.36 9.60
N ARG A 54 -20.86 8.17 8.86
CA ARG A 54 -20.93 7.25 7.73
C ARG A 54 -20.02 7.69 6.59
N GLN A 55 -20.08 8.96 6.19
CA GLN A 55 -19.24 9.51 5.13
C GLN A 55 -17.75 9.42 5.48
N ALA A 56 -17.38 9.72 6.73
CA ALA A 56 -16.01 9.54 7.20
C ALA A 56 -15.58 8.07 7.12
N SER A 57 -16.43 7.13 7.57
CA SER A 57 -16.14 5.70 7.50
C SER A 57 -15.97 5.20 6.06
N GLU A 58 -16.84 5.63 5.14
CA GLU A 58 -16.74 5.30 3.72
C GLU A 58 -15.47 5.89 3.08
N ARG A 59 -15.08 7.12 3.45
CA ARG A 59 -13.80 7.73 3.03
C ARG A 59 -12.62 6.86 3.44
N TYR A 60 -12.55 6.45 4.71
CA TYR A 60 -11.43 5.63 5.20
C TYR A 60 -11.38 4.25 4.57
N ARG A 61 -12.54 3.59 4.36
CA ARG A 61 -12.61 2.31 3.64
C ARG A 61 -12.08 2.41 2.21
N ASN A 62 -12.48 3.45 1.49
CA ASN A 62 -12.00 3.68 0.13
C ASN A 62 -10.49 3.96 0.08
N LEU A 63 -9.93 4.65 1.08
CA LEU A 63 -8.49 4.86 1.19
C LEU A 63 -7.74 3.54 1.48
N GLU A 64 -8.27 2.73 2.40
CA GLU A 64 -7.71 1.42 2.73
C GLU A 64 -7.74 0.47 1.52
N ASP A 65 -8.86 0.42 0.78
CA ASP A 65 -9.00 -0.41 -0.42
C ASP A 65 -7.98 0.01 -1.48
N LYS A 66 -7.82 1.31 -1.74
CA LYS A 66 -6.79 1.82 -2.67
C LYS A 66 -5.38 1.45 -2.21
N HIS A 67 -5.08 1.62 -0.92
CA HIS A 67 -3.77 1.27 -0.39
C HIS A 67 -3.48 -0.24 -0.53
N ARG A 68 -4.48 -1.10 -0.31
CA ARG A 68 -4.35 -2.54 -0.55
C ARG A 68 -4.10 -2.86 -2.02
N ASP A 69 -4.77 -2.15 -2.94
CA ASP A 69 -4.56 -2.30 -4.38
C ASP A 69 -3.13 -1.89 -4.78
N ASP A 70 -2.65 -0.77 -4.26
CA ASP A 70 -1.28 -0.30 -4.47
C ASP A 70 -0.25 -1.32 -3.99
N LEU A 71 -0.42 -1.88 -2.79
CA LEU A 71 0.47 -2.93 -2.27
C LEU A 71 0.46 -4.19 -3.14
N ARG A 72 -0.71 -4.61 -3.64
CA ARG A 72 -0.82 -5.76 -4.57
C ARG A 72 -0.10 -5.50 -5.88
N ASN A 73 -0.21 -4.29 -6.41
CA ASN A 73 0.49 -3.87 -7.63
C ASN A 73 2.00 -3.85 -7.40
N ILE A 74 2.46 -3.32 -6.26
CA ILE A 74 3.88 -3.27 -5.88
C ILE A 74 4.46 -4.68 -5.75
N ASP A 75 3.76 -5.61 -5.10
CA ASP A 75 4.19 -7.02 -5.00
C ASP A 75 4.27 -7.68 -6.38
N THR A 76 3.27 -7.47 -7.23
CA THR A 76 3.25 -8.00 -8.59
C THR A 76 4.44 -7.48 -9.41
N GLN A 77 4.71 -6.18 -9.35
CA GLN A 77 5.86 -5.57 -10.02
C GLN A 77 7.18 -6.08 -9.45
N ALA A 78 7.31 -6.21 -8.13
CA ALA A 78 8.51 -6.73 -7.48
C ALA A 78 8.82 -8.17 -7.94
N ARG A 79 7.80 -9.03 -8.04
CA ARG A 79 7.96 -10.39 -8.57
C ARG A 79 8.39 -10.40 -10.03
N GLN A 80 7.82 -9.50 -10.85
CA GLN A 80 8.21 -9.36 -12.25
C GLN A 80 9.66 -8.89 -12.39
N ASP A 81 10.08 -7.91 -11.60
CA ASP A 81 11.46 -7.41 -11.60
C ASP A 81 12.45 -8.50 -11.18
N LEU A 82 12.16 -9.24 -10.10
CA LEU A 82 12.98 -10.38 -9.67
C LEU A 82 13.06 -11.48 -10.73
N ALA A 83 11.95 -11.78 -11.41
CA ALA A 83 11.94 -12.75 -12.51
C ALA A 83 12.79 -12.29 -13.70
N ARG A 84 12.77 -10.98 -14.02
CA ARG A 84 13.62 -10.39 -15.07
C ARG A 84 15.10 -10.50 -14.68
N PHE A 85 15.47 -10.11 -13.46
CA PHE A 85 16.85 -10.25 -12.99
C PHE A 85 17.33 -11.71 -13.02
N ALA A 86 16.47 -12.67 -12.66
CA ALA A 86 16.79 -14.09 -12.77
C ALA A 86 17.05 -14.51 -14.23
N ALA A 87 16.19 -14.08 -15.16
CA ALA A 87 16.36 -14.36 -16.59
C ALA A 87 17.63 -13.71 -17.16
N ASP A 88 17.94 -12.47 -16.77
CA ASP A 88 19.16 -11.77 -17.18
C ASP A 88 20.41 -12.50 -16.66
N ALA A 89 20.38 -12.97 -15.40
CA ALA A 89 21.46 -13.76 -14.82
C ALA A 89 21.65 -15.12 -15.53
N ASP A 90 20.57 -15.77 -15.94
CA ASP A 90 20.62 -17.02 -16.72
C ASP A 90 21.20 -16.77 -18.12
N ALA A 91 20.79 -15.68 -18.78
CA ALA A 91 21.33 -15.27 -20.07
C ALA A 91 22.84 -14.95 -19.99
N ALA A 92 23.27 -14.26 -18.93
CA ALA A 92 24.68 -13.99 -18.66
C ALA A 92 25.47 -15.28 -18.44
N ARG A 93 24.95 -16.24 -17.66
CA ARG A 93 25.58 -17.55 -17.47
C ARG A 93 25.70 -18.34 -18.78
N ALA A 94 24.67 -18.31 -19.63
CA ALA A 94 24.71 -18.96 -20.92
C ALA A 94 25.76 -18.34 -21.85
N ALA A 95 25.88 -17.00 -21.87
CA ALA A 95 26.89 -16.30 -22.64
C ALA A 95 28.31 -16.62 -22.14
N ALA A 96 28.52 -16.61 -20.82
CA ALA A 96 29.79 -16.97 -20.21
C ALA A 96 30.18 -18.43 -20.52
N GLY A 97 29.22 -19.35 -20.49
CA GLY A 97 29.42 -20.75 -20.88
C GLY A 97 29.90 -20.91 -22.33
N ARG A 98 29.29 -20.19 -23.28
CA ARG A 98 29.74 -20.19 -24.68
C ARG A 98 31.15 -19.64 -24.82
N LEU A 99 31.45 -18.50 -24.19
CA LEU A 99 32.79 -17.89 -24.22
C LEU A 99 33.86 -18.83 -23.65
N ARG A 100 33.55 -19.58 -22.58
CA ARG A 100 34.47 -20.59 -22.03
C ARG A 100 34.70 -21.75 -22.98
N GLY A 101 33.68 -22.17 -23.72
CA GLY A 101 33.81 -23.17 -24.79
C GLY A 101 34.73 -22.68 -25.89
N ASP A 102 34.43 -21.51 -26.46
CA ASP A 102 35.24 -20.89 -27.52
C ASP A 102 36.70 -20.69 -27.09
N LEU A 103 36.93 -20.28 -25.83
CA LEU A 103 38.26 -20.12 -25.26
C LEU A 103 39.00 -21.46 -25.11
N ALA A 104 38.31 -22.53 -24.69
CA ALA A 104 38.91 -23.86 -24.57
C ALA A 104 39.32 -24.42 -25.94
N ASP A 105 38.49 -24.22 -26.96
CA ASP A 105 38.80 -24.60 -28.34
C ASP A 105 40.00 -23.82 -28.87
N TYR A 106 40.01 -22.50 -28.64
CA TYR A 106 41.13 -21.64 -29.00
C TYR A 106 42.45 -22.09 -28.34
N ILE A 107 42.43 -22.33 -27.02
CA ILE A 107 43.61 -22.79 -26.28
C ILE A 107 44.09 -24.12 -26.84
N THR A 108 43.19 -25.06 -27.11
CA THR A 108 43.53 -26.38 -27.68
C THR A 108 44.20 -26.25 -29.04
N ALA A 109 43.62 -25.47 -29.95
CA ALA A 109 44.19 -25.21 -31.27
C ALA A 109 45.57 -24.51 -31.17
N HIS A 110 45.70 -23.54 -30.27
CA HIS A 110 46.95 -22.82 -30.05
C HIS A 110 48.04 -23.74 -29.49
N ARG A 111 47.72 -24.64 -28.55
CA ARG A 111 48.67 -25.64 -28.04
C ARG A 111 49.15 -26.58 -29.15
N ALA A 112 48.25 -27.08 -29.98
CA ALA A 112 48.61 -27.96 -31.09
C ALA A 112 49.57 -27.25 -32.08
N ALA A 113 49.30 -25.99 -32.42
CA ALA A 113 50.16 -25.19 -33.28
C ALA A 113 51.53 -24.90 -32.63
N ALA A 114 51.57 -24.58 -31.34
CA ALA A 114 52.81 -24.35 -30.60
C ALA A 114 53.68 -25.61 -30.54
N GLN A 115 53.08 -26.78 -30.28
CA GLN A 115 53.78 -28.07 -30.30
C GLN A 115 54.35 -28.39 -31.68
N ALA A 116 53.61 -28.13 -32.76
CA ALA A 116 54.10 -28.32 -34.12
C ALA A 116 55.31 -27.43 -34.45
N ARG A 117 55.32 -26.16 -34.01
CA ARG A 117 56.45 -25.24 -34.18
C ARG A 117 57.67 -25.68 -33.36
N ALA A 118 57.44 -26.16 -32.13
CA ALA A 118 58.50 -26.71 -31.28
C ALA A 118 59.13 -27.96 -31.90
N ALA A 119 58.32 -28.87 -32.45
CA ALA A 119 58.80 -30.06 -33.17
C ALA A 119 59.62 -29.69 -34.42
N ALA A 120 59.32 -28.56 -35.05
CA ALA A 120 60.10 -28.00 -36.17
C ALA A 120 61.34 -27.19 -35.73
N GLY A 121 61.66 -27.13 -34.43
CA GLY A 121 62.83 -26.43 -33.89
C GLY A 121 62.72 -24.90 -33.88
N GLN A 122 61.53 -24.33 -34.09
CA GLN A 122 61.35 -22.89 -34.29
C GLN A 122 61.21 -22.09 -32.99
N CYS A 123 60.77 -22.72 -31.89
CA CYS A 123 60.59 -22.06 -30.59
C CYS A 123 60.43 -23.08 -29.44
N ALA A 124 60.67 -22.62 -28.20
CA ALA A 124 60.35 -23.38 -27.00
C ALA A 124 58.84 -23.34 -26.72
N PRO A 125 58.21 -24.46 -26.29
CA PRO A 125 56.80 -24.49 -25.98
C PRO A 125 56.52 -23.82 -24.63
N ASP A 126 55.88 -22.65 -24.62
CA ASP A 126 55.25 -22.10 -23.42
C ASP A 126 53.73 -21.96 -23.65
N THR A 127 52.98 -22.78 -22.92
CA THR A 127 51.51 -22.86 -23.03
C THR A 127 50.80 -22.57 -21.70
N ALA A 128 51.55 -22.39 -20.61
CA ALA A 128 51.00 -22.31 -19.26
C ALA A 128 50.35 -20.95 -18.94
N ALA A 129 50.84 -19.87 -19.54
CA ALA A 129 50.30 -18.52 -19.31
C ALA A 129 48.85 -18.36 -19.78
N LEU A 130 48.48 -18.99 -20.90
CA LEU A 130 47.11 -18.96 -21.43
C LEU A 130 46.13 -19.68 -20.50
N ASP A 131 46.54 -20.81 -19.92
CA ASP A 131 45.71 -21.59 -18.98
C ASP A 131 45.47 -20.81 -17.68
N LEU A 132 46.50 -20.14 -17.16
CA LEU A 132 46.37 -19.27 -16.00
C LEU A 132 45.39 -18.12 -16.26
N LEU A 133 45.50 -17.45 -17.40
CA LEU A 133 44.60 -16.34 -17.75
C LEU A 133 43.16 -16.81 -17.93
N ALA A 134 42.93 -17.97 -18.56
CA ALA A 134 41.61 -18.56 -18.69
C ALA A 134 40.98 -18.89 -17.33
N GLU A 135 41.77 -19.44 -16.41
CA GLU A 135 41.32 -19.76 -15.06
C GLU A 135 41.03 -18.51 -14.23
N LEU A 136 41.89 -17.47 -14.33
CA LEU A 136 41.65 -16.19 -13.69
C LEU A 136 40.37 -15.53 -14.21
N GLN A 137 40.16 -15.54 -15.53
CA GLN A 137 38.93 -15.02 -16.14
C GLN A 137 37.71 -15.78 -15.65
N ARG A 138 37.76 -17.12 -15.58
CA ARG A 138 36.67 -17.95 -15.07
C ARG A 138 36.28 -17.57 -13.65
N ARG A 139 37.26 -17.50 -12.74
CA ARG A 139 37.02 -17.16 -11.33
C ARG A 139 36.50 -15.73 -11.16
N ALA A 140 37.01 -14.79 -11.95
CA ALA A 140 36.54 -13.40 -11.92
C ALA A 140 35.09 -13.29 -12.41
N ASP A 141 34.74 -13.95 -13.50
CA ASP A 141 33.39 -14.00 -14.07
C ASP A 141 32.38 -14.65 -13.09
N GLU A 142 32.73 -15.80 -12.51
CA GLU A 142 31.90 -16.47 -11.51
C GLU A 142 31.65 -15.57 -10.30
N ARG A 143 32.69 -14.93 -9.78
CA ARG A 143 32.57 -14.03 -8.64
C ARG A 143 31.74 -12.79 -8.97
N ALA A 144 31.91 -12.22 -10.17
CA ALA A 144 31.10 -11.10 -10.63
C ALA A 144 29.62 -11.50 -10.73
N GLY A 145 29.32 -12.69 -11.25
CA GLY A 145 27.95 -13.22 -11.33
C GLY A 145 27.30 -13.43 -9.95
N GLU A 146 28.05 -13.92 -8.96
CA GLU A 146 27.56 -14.04 -7.58
C GLU A 146 27.20 -12.66 -6.98
N LEU A 147 28.07 -11.68 -7.16
CA LEU A 147 27.87 -10.32 -6.66
C LEU A 147 26.68 -9.64 -7.36
N ALA A 148 26.57 -9.80 -8.69
CA ALA A 148 25.46 -9.27 -9.46
C ALA A 148 24.12 -9.83 -8.95
N ARG A 149 24.01 -11.15 -8.75
CA ARG A 149 22.79 -11.78 -8.23
C ARG A 149 22.40 -11.23 -6.85
N ILE A 150 23.35 -11.01 -5.96
CA ILE A 150 23.09 -10.43 -4.64
C ILE A 150 22.60 -8.98 -4.79
N ALA A 151 23.26 -8.19 -5.65
CA ALA A 151 22.89 -6.81 -5.90
C ALA A 151 21.48 -6.69 -6.50
N ASP A 152 21.13 -7.56 -7.45
CA ASP A 152 19.83 -7.57 -8.10
C ASP A 152 18.69 -7.97 -7.14
N ASP A 153 18.90 -8.99 -6.29
CA ASP A 153 17.91 -9.37 -5.25
C ASP A 153 17.74 -8.23 -4.22
N ALA A 154 18.84 -7.65 -3.75
CA ALA A 154 18.81 -6.53 -2.82
C ALA A 154 18.10 -5.31 -3.42
N ARG A 155 18.41 -4.94 -4.67
CA ARG A 155 17.77 -3.85 -5.40
C ARG A 155 16.28 -4.12 -5.63
N GLY A 156 15.92 -5.33 -6.06
CA GLY A 156 14.53 -5.70 -6.30
C GLY A 156 13.67 -5.59 -5.05
N ARG A 157 14.16 -6.10 -3.91
CA ARG A 157 13.48 -6.00 -2.61
C ARG A 157 13.48 -4.58 -2.07
N GLY A 158 14.60 -3.86 -2.17
CA GLY A 158 14.73 -2.48 -1.72
C GLY A 158 13.73 -1.56 -2.42
N ASN A 159 13.68 -1.60 -3.75
CA ASN A 159 12.73 -0.83 -4.55
C ASN A 159 11.27 -1.13 -4.17
N ALA A 160 10.94 -2.40 -3.90
CA ALA A 160 9.58 -2.76 -3.47
C ALA A 160 9.24 -2.17 -2.09
N CYS A 161 10.20 -2.18 -1.16
CA CYS A 161 10.06 -1.59 0.17
C CYS A 161 9.84 -0.07 0.10
N GLU A 162 10.67 0.64 -0.68
CA GLU A 162 10.56 2.08 -0.88
C GLU A 162 9.17 2.46 -1.45
N ARG A 163 8.73 1.78 -2.50
CA ARG A 163 7.40 2.03 -3.09
C ARG A 163 6.26 1.74 -2.10
N ALA A 164 6.37 0.69 -1.29
CA ALA A 164 5.35 0.36 -0.29
C ALA A 164 5.30 1.42 0.82
N TYR A 165 6.45 1.94 1.23
CA TYR A 165 6.54 3.04 2.18
C TYR A 165 5.90 4.31 1.60
N ASP A 166 6.25 4.70 0.37
CA ASP A 166 5.69 5.87 -0.30
C ASP A 166 4.16 5.77 -0.44
N ALA A 167 3.63 4.59 -0.78
CA ALA A 167 2.19 4.34 -0.84
C ALA A 167 1.51 4.49 0.53
N GLY A 168 2.16 4.03 1.61
CA GLY A 168 1.68 4.22 2.98
C GLY A 168 1.68 5.68 3.41
N THR A 169 2.76 6.41 3.11
CA THR A 169 2.88 7.85 3.38
C THR A 169 1.82 8.65 2.62
N ALA A 170 1.57 8.33 1.34
CA ALA A 170 0.53 8.95 0.55
C ALA A 170 -0.88 8.71 1.13
N MET A 171 -1.18 7.49 1.60
CA MET A 171 -2.44 7.17 2.27
C MET A 171 -2.63 8.00 3.54
N ILE A 172 -1.59 8.13 4.37
CA ILE A 172 -1.64 8.93 5.61
C ILE A 172 -1.91 10.39 5.30
N HIS A 173 -1.24 10.97 4.29
CA HIS A 173 -1.50 12.35 3.87
C HIS A 173 -2.92 12.54 3.31
N ALA A 174 -3.47 11.55 2.60
CA ALA A 174 -4.83 11.59 2.09
C ALA A 174 -5.90 11.39 3.18
N ALA A 175 -5.53 10.84 4.34
CA ALA A 175 -6.38 10.65 5.50
C ALA A 175 -6.47 11.90 6.39
N GLN A 176 -5.45 12.76 6.37
CA GLN A 176 -5.45 14.09 7.02
C GLN A 176 -6.43 15.05 6.33
#